data_AF-A0A8S8XU38-F1
#
_entry.id   AF-A0A8S8XU38-F1
#
_cell.length_a   1.000
_cell.length_b   1.000
_cell.length_c   1.000
_cell.angle_alpha   90.00
_cell.angle_beta   90.00
_cell.angle_gamma   90.00
#
_symmetry.space_group_name_H-M   'P 1'
#
loop_
_entity.id
_entity.type
_entity.pdbx_description
1 polymer ?
#
loop_
_entity_poly.entity_id
_entity_poly.type
_entity_poly.pdbx_seq_one_letter_code
_entity_poly.pdbx_strand_id
1 'polypeptide(L)'
;MELVYDGMGDRLAMRHHLDRYDELSEGPPARGLDDEVLRRMASYLLSLAEGRWRRLAKSIPALWKRGGREHRKLAGMLLANLPEDALGDQRWTVFTTLLQHDVGLAPVVDAAEEIRRATGAGPSETWLLAMAAQAPLWHRYAAVIVMTGPPEDVGPAVHDMVASVDATSRMFERLRERWLERHVDAGAA
;
A
#
# COMPACT_ATOMS: atom_id res chain seq x y z
N MET A 1 -15.13 10.97 -27.47
CA MET A 1 -13.85 10.26 -27.67
C MET A 1 -13.38 9.92 -26.27
N GLU A 2 -13.71 8.71 -25.84
CA GLU A 2 -13.62 8.24 -24.47
C GLU A 2 -12.14 7.94 -24.15
N LEU A 3 -11.50 8.80 -23.35
CA LEU A 3 -10.19 8.49 -22.79
C LEU A 3 -10.42 7.50 -21.65
N VAL A 4 -10.33 6.21 -21.97
CA VAL A 4 -10.17 5.17 -20.95
C VAL A 4 -8.81 5.39 -20.31
N TYR A 5 -8.80 6.10 -19.18
CA TYR A 5 -7.62 6.31 -18.35
C TYR A 5 -7.23 4.99 -17.70
N ASP A 6 -6.07 4.46 -18.10
CA ASP A 6 -5.54 3.21 -17.56
C ASP A 6 -5.00 3.42 -16.14
N GLY A 7 -5.80 3.07 -15.14
CA GLY A 7 -5.40 3.09 -13.72
C GLY A 7 -4.17 2.21 -13.40
N MET A 8 -3.69 1.36 -14.32
CA MET A 8 -2.43 0.64 -14.18
C MET A 8 -1.21 1.55 -14.40
N GLY A 9 -1.27 2.48 -15.35
CA GLY A 9 -0.17 3.40 -15.67
C GLY A 9 0.15 4.37 -14.54
N ASP A 10 -0.88 4.91 -13.90
CA ASP A 10 -0.74 5.83 -12.78
C ASP A 10 -0.22 5.16 -11.51
N ARG A 11 -0.60 3.90 -11.27
CA ARG A 11 -0.07 3.07 -10.17
C ARG A 11 1.40 2.72 -10.39
N LEU A 12 1.79 2.41 -11.62
CA LEU A 12 3.17 2.14 -11.97
C LEU A 12 4.04 3.41 -11.83
N ALA A 13 3.49 4.58 -12.20
CA ALA A 13 4.16 5.87 -12.04
C ALA A 13 4.30 6.30 -10.58
N MET A 14 3.28 6.04 -9.74
CA MET A 14 3.32 6.20 -8.29
C MET A 14 4.47 5.36 -7.70
N ARG A 15 4.50 4.07 -8.00
CA ARG A 15 5.49 3.13 -7.49
C ARG A 15 6.93 3.47 -7.91
N HIS A 16 7.17 3.63 -9.21
CA HIS A 16 8.49 3.94 -9.75
C HIS A 16 9.10 5.24 -9.19
N HIS A 17 8.28 6.18 -8.70
CA HIS A 17 8.77 7.43 -8.13
C HIS A 17 8.88 7.43 -6.60
N LEU A 18 8.06 6.66 -5.89
CA LEU A 18 8.29 6.38 -4.49
C LEU A 18 9.57 5.54 -4.31
N ASP A 19 9.85 4.62 -5.23
CA ASP A 19 11.12 3.89 -5.29
C ASP A 19 12.30 4.86 -5.44
N ARG A 20 12.16 5.92 -6.26
CA ARG A 20 13.20 6.97 -6.40
C ARG A 20 13.35 7.86 -5.15
N TYR A 21 12.29 8.05 -4.37
CA TYR A 21 12.36 8.75 -3.09
C TYR A 21 13.20 7.97 -2.08
N ASP A 22 13.11 6.64 -2.10
CA ASP A 22 13.98 5.74 -1.32
C ASP A 22 15.41 5.65 -1.91
N GLU A 23 15.60 5.72 -3.24
CA GLU A 23 16.93 5.76 -3.88
C GLU A 23 17.71 7.03 -3.52
N LEU A 24 17.02 8.17 -3.34
CA LEU A 24 17.61 9.42 -2.83
C LEU A 24 18.00 9.34 -1.34
N SER A 25 17.64 8.25 -0.65
CA SER A 25 18.00 7.95 0.75
C SER A 25 19.24 7.05 0.89
N GLU A 26 20.19 7.10 -0.07
CA GLU A 26 21.48 6.37 -0.05
C GLU A 26 21.38 4.82 -0.04
N GLY A 27 20.54 4.25 -0.91
CA GLY A 27 20.49 2.79 -1.16
C GLY A 27 21.09 2.39 -2.53
N PRO A 28 21.80 1.24 -2.66
CA PRO A 28 22.42 0.84 -3.92
C PRO A 28 21.39 0.38 -4.97
N PRO A 29 21.60 0.65 -6.27
CA PRO A 29 20.65 0.28 -7.32
C PRO A 29 20.80 -1.21 -7.65
N ALA A 30 19.79 -2.01 -7.31
CA ALA A 30 19.73 -3.41 -7.72
C ALA A 30 18.66 -3.57 -8.80
N ARG A 31 19.03 -4.20 -9.93
CA ARG A 31 18.07 -4.85 -10.82
C ARG A 31 17.39 -5.95 -9.99
N GLY A 32 16.33 -5.58 -9.31
CA GLY A 32 15.60 -6.48 -8.42
C GLY A 32 14.86 -7.56 -9.20
N LEU A 33 14.36 -8.56 -8.48
CA LEU A 33 13.45 -9.56 -8.99
C LEU A 33 12.19 -8.88 -9.56
N ASP A 34 11.78 -9.37 -10.72
CA ASP A 34 10.54 -8.96 -11.37
C ASP A 34 9.32 -9.34 -10.52
N ASP A 35 8.27 -8.53 -10.57
CA ASP A 35 7.04 -8.73 -9.81
C ASP A 35 6.37 -10.06 -10.13
N GLU A 36 6.47 -10.51 -11.39
CA GLU A 36 5.93 -11.81 -11.80
C GLU A 36 6.70 -12.98 -11.17
N VAL A 37 8.00 -12.83 -10.94
CA VAL A 37 8.80 -13.80 -10.18
C VAL A 37 8.34 -13.81 -8.73
N LEU A 38 8.19 -12.64 -8.11
CA LEU A 38 7.74 -12.52 -6.72
C LEU A 38 6.33 -13.08 -6.52
N ARG A 39 5.42 -12.85 -7.47
CA ARG A 39 4.05 -13.39 -7.43
C ARG A 39 4.02 -14.91 -7.53
N ARG A 40 4.86 -15.50 -8.39
CA ARG A 40 5.04 -16.96 -8.47
C ARG A 40 5.62 -17.54 -7.18
N MET A 41 6.60 -16.86 -6.58
CA MET A 41 7.15 -17.26 -5.27
C MET A 41 6.07 -17.21 -4.18
N ALA A 42 5.29 -16.14 -4.10
CA ALA A 42 4.20 -16.01 -3.13
C ALA A 42 3.17 -17.14 -3.30
N SER A 43 2.72 -17.39 -4.54
CA SER A 43 1.79 -18.48 -4.85
C SER A 43 2.34 -19.84 -4.44
N TYR A 44 3.61 -20.13 -4.77
CA TYR A 44 4.26 -21.37 -4.36
C TYR A 44 4.34 -21.54 -2.84
N LEU A 45 4.71 -20.47 -2.10
CA LEU A 45 4.76 -20.49 -0.64
C LEU A 45 3.38 -20.72 -0.02
N LEU A 46 2.33 -20.10 -0.56
CA LEU A 46 0.96 -20.28 -0.09
C LEU A 46 0.48 -21.73 -0.28
N SER A 47 0.75 -22.32 -1.46
CA SER A 47 0.43 -23.72 -1.76
C SER A 47 1.21 -24.69 -0.87
N LEU A 48 2.50 -24.47 -0.64
CA LEU A 48 3.31 -25.30 0.27
C LEU A 48 2.87 -25.19 1.74
N ALA A 49 2.26 -24.07 2.12
CA ALA A 49 1.82 -23.79 3.47
C ALA A 49 0.35 -24.19 3.73
N GLU A 50 -0.34 -24.81 2.76
CA GLU A 50 -1.71 -25.29 2.95
C GLU A 50 -1.83 -26.17 4.21
N GLY A 51 -2.86 -25.90 5.02
CA GLY A 51 -3.05 -26.52 6.34
C GLY A 51 -2.04 -26.06 7.42
N ARG A 52 -1.07 -25.21 7.09
CA ARG A 52 -0.04 -24.66 8.01
C ARG A 52 0.13 -23.15 7.88
N TRP A 53 -0.89 -22.45 7.40
CA TRP A 53 -0.86 -21.01 7.11
C TRP A 53 -0.37 -20.15 8.28
N ARG A 54 -0.73 -20.48 9.53
CA ARG A 54 -0.22 -19.77 10.72
C ARG A 54 1.31 -19.81 10.84
N ARG A 55 1.98 -20.86 10.35
CA ARG A 55 3.46 -20.90 10.32
C ARG A 55 4.03 -19.95 9.27
N LEU A 56 3.37 -19.83 8.11
CA LEU A 56 3.76 -18.89 7.08
C LEU A 56 3.49 -17.44 7.52
N ALA A 57 2.34 -17.16 8.16
CA ALA A 57 2.01 -15.84 8.70
C ALA A 57 3.10 -15.31 9.65
N LYS A 58 3.67 -16.17 10.49
CA LYS A 58 4.76 -15.81 11.42
C LYS A 58 6.04 -15.35 10.73
N SER A 59 6.24 -15.62 9.44
CA SER A 59 7.42 -15.14 8.71
C SER A 59 7.27 -13.70 8.19
N ILE A 60 6.04 -13.19 8.06
CA ILE A 60 5.75 -11.87 7.48
C ILE A 60 6.50 -10.74 8.21
N PRO A 61 6.45 -10.62 9.55
CA PRO A 61 7.16 -9.54 10.23
C PRO A 61 8.68 -9.61 10.02
N ALA A 62 9.24 -10.82 9.97
CA ALA A 62 10.67 -11.01 9.74
C ALA A 62 11.07 -10.66 8.30
N LEU A 63 10.26 -11.03 7.30
CA LEU A 63 10.46 -10.62 5.90
C LEU A 63 10.38 -9.10 5.76
N TRP A 64 9.37 -8.49 6.36
CA TRP A 64 9.18 -7.04 6.32
C TRP A 64 10.36 -6.29 6.95
N LYS A 65 10.80 -6.71 8.13
CA LYS A 65 11.89 -6.10 8.90
C LYS A 65 13.25 -6.22 8.20
N ARG A 66 13.49 -7.28 7.41
CA ARG A 66 14.73 -7.42 6.61
C ARG A 66 14.92 -6.25 5.64
N GLY A 67 13.84 -5.58 5.26
CA GLY A 67 13.90 -4.45 4.35
C GLY A 67 14.25 -4.85 2.91
N GLY A 68 14.43 -3.85 2.07
CA GLY A 68 14.55 -4.04 0.63
C GLY A 68 13.18 -4.30 -0.03
N ARG A 69 13.07 -3.83 -1.27
CA ARG A 69 11.84 -3.87 -2.06
C ARG A 69 11.24 -5.27 -2.16
N GLU A 70 12.05 -6.26 -2.53
CA GLU A 70 11.61 -7.63 -2.79
C GLU A 70 11.02 -8.31 -1.54
N HIS A 71 11.68 -8.19 -0.39
CA HIS A 71 11.18 -8.80 0.85
C HIS A 71 9.87 -8.16 1.31
N ARG A 72 9.77 -6.82 1.22
CA ARG A 72 8.54 -6.11 1.59
C ARG A 72 7.40 -6.40 0.61
N LYS A 73 7.69 -6.50 -0.69
CA LYS A 73 6.70 -6.87 -1.71
C LYS A 73 6.20 -8.30 -1.49
N LEU A 74 7.11 -9.26 -1.25
CA LEU A 74 6.74 -10.64 -0.95
C LEU A 74 5.93 -10.73 0.35
N ALA A 75 6.34 -10.01 1.41
CA ALA A 75 5.58 -9.92 2.66
C ALA A 75 4.17 -9.35 2.45
N GLY A 76 4.03 -8.29 1.65
CA GLY A 76 2.73 -7.72 1.26
C GLY A 76 1.85 -8.71 0.50
N MET A 77 2.41 -9.45 -0.47
CA MET A 77 1.69 -10.50 -1.21
C MET A 77 1.22 -11.63 -0.29
N LEU A 78 2.06 -12.09 0.65
CA LEU A 78 1.68 -13.12 1.62
C LEU A 78 0.59 -12.64 2.57
N LEU A 79 0.73 -11.43 3.11
CA LEU A 79 -0.29 -10.79 3.95
C LEU A 79 -1.63 -10.67 3.22
N ALA A 80 -1.60 -10.23 1.95
CA ALA A 80 -2.76 -10.06 1.09
C ALA A 80 -3.57 -11.36 0.90
N ASN A 81 -2.89 -12.51 0.79
CA ASN A 81 -3.52 -13.76 0.34
C ASN A 81 -3.67 -14.82 1.44
N LEU A 82 -3.05 -14.65 2.61
CA LEU A 82 -3.31 -15.52 3.76
C LEU A 82 -4.69 -15.22 4.36
N PRO A 83 -5.42 -16.23 4.85
CA PRO A 83 -6.71 -16.00 5.49
C PRO A 83 -6.53 -15.39 6.89
N GLU A 84 -7.52 -14.61 7.30
CA GLU A 84 -7.43 -13.75 8.50
C GLU A 84 -7.34 -14.57 9.80
N ASP A 85 -7.88 -15.79 9.85
CA ASP A 85 -7.73 -16.72 10.97
C ASP A 85 -6.27 -17.17 11.20
N ALA A 86 -5.50 -17.24 10.12
CA ALA A 86 -4.07 -17.53 10.14
C ALA A 86 -3.23 -16.29 10.48
N LEU A 87 -3.69 -15.10 10.07
CA LEU A 87 -3.08 -13.81 10.42
C LEU A 87 -3.33 -13.44 11.88
N GLY A 88 -4.44 -13.89 12.45
CA GLY A 88 -4.85 -13.66 13.85
C GLY A 88 -5.71 -12.41 14.06
N ASP A 89 -5.90 -11.59 13.03
CA ASP A 89 -6.74 -10.39 13.03
C ASP A 89 -7.07 -9.99 11.57
N GLN A 90 -7.90 -8.96 11.41
CA GLN A 90 -8.21 -8.33 10.15
C GLN A 90 -6.93 -7.82 9.47
N ARG A 91 -6.83 -8.05 8.17
CA ARG A 91 -5.59 -7.84 7.40
C ARG A 91 -5.02 -6.42 7.44
N TRP A 92 -5.86 -5.38 7.39
CA TRP A 92 -5.40 -3.99 7.51
C TRP A 92 -4.86 -3.72 8.91
N THR A 93 -5.50 -4.25 9.96
CA THR A 93 -4.97 -4.18 11.33
C THR A 93 -3.61 -4.85 11.42
N VAL A 94 -3.45 -6.07 10.90
CA VAL A 94 -2.14 -6.75 10.86
C VAL A 94 -1.11 -5.95 10.06
N PHE A 95 -1.51 -5.33 8.95
CA PHE A 95 -0.63 -4.48 8.16
C PHE A 95 -0.03 -3.33 8.99
N THR A 96 -0.82 -2.66 9.85
CA THR A 96 -0.30 -1.57 10.71
C THR A 96 0.83 -1.99 11.63
N THR A 97 0.84 -3.25 12.06
CA THR A 97 1.89 -3.78 12.94
C THR A 97 3.24 -3.85 12.24
N LEU A 98 3.25 -3.79 10.89
CA LEU A 98 4.47 -3.74 10.08
C LEU A 98 5.02 -2.31 9.92
N LEU A 99 4.22 -1.28 10.26
CA LEU A 99 4.53 0.14 10.03
C LEU A 99 5.09 0.85 11.28
N GLN A 100 5.52 0.09 12.28
CA GLN A 100 5.97 0.62 13.59
C GLN A 100 7.27 1.45 13.54
N HIS A 101 7.98 1.41 12.41
CA HIS A 101 9.15 2.23 12.12
C HIS A 101 8.96 2.88 10.76
N ASP A 102 9.75 3.92 10.46
CA ASP A 102 9.72 4.50 9.12
C ASP A 102 10.25 3.49 8.09
N VAL A 103 9.34 3.02 7.25
CA VAL A 103 9.60 2.04 6.19
C VAL A 103 9.63 2.69 4.80
N GLY A 104 9.45 4.01 4.70
CA GLY A 104 9.22 4.70 3.43
C GLY A 104 7.78 4.53 2.93
N LEU A 105 7.37 5.35 1.97
CA LEU A 105 6.00 5.32 1.42
C LEU A 105 5.82 4.23 0.37
N ALA A 106 6.87 3.90 -0.42
CA ALA A 106 6.78 2.95 -1.53
C ALA A 106 6.30 1.56 -1.09
N PRO A 107 6.89 0.96 -0.03
CA PRO A 107 6.44 -0.35 0.43
C PRO A 107 5.03 -0.35 1.01
N VAL A 108 4.60 0.79 1.56
CA VAL A 108 3.23 0.93 2.08
C VAL A 108 2.22 0.89 0.95
N VAL A 109 2.47 1.65 -0.12
CA VAL A 109 1.66 1.63 -1.34
C VAL A 109 1.64 0.23 -1.93
N ASP A 110 2.81 -0.38 -2.11
CA ASP A 110 2.94 -1.72 -2.73
C ASP A 110 2.15 -2.79 -1.98
N ALA A 111 2.18 -2.78 -0.65
CA ALA A 111 1.44 -3.72 0.17
C ALA A 111 -0.06 -3.41 0.19
N ALA A 112 -0.44 -2.13 0.30
CA ALA A 112 -1.85 -1.72 0.26
C ALA A 112 -2.52 -2.10 -1.07
N GLU A 113 -1.82 -1.93 -2.19
CA GLU A 113 -2.31 -2.37 -3.50
C GLU A 113 -2.50 -3.88 -3.59
N GLU A 114 -1.57 -4.69 -3.04
CA GLU A 114 -1.76 -6.14 -3.03
C GLU A 114 -2.93 -6.56 -2.14
N ILE A 115 -3.11 -5.90 -0.97
CA ILE A 115 -4.25 -6.15 -0.10
C ILE A 115 -5.57 -5.81 -0.82
N ARG A 116 -5.68 -4.63 -1.44
CA ARG A 116 -6.86 -4.23 -2.22
C ARG A 116 -7.08 -5.18 -3.40
N ARG A 117 -6.04 -5.59 -4.11
CA ARG A 117 -6.15 -6.55 -5.22
C ARG A 117 -6.71 -7.89 -4.77
N ALA A 118 -6.31 -8.37 -3.60
CA ALA A 118 -6.76 -9.66 -3.07
C ALA A 118 -8.16 -9.60 -2.44
N THR A 119 -8.55 -8.46 -1.87
CA THR A 119 -9.80 -8.32 -1.09
C THR A 119 -10.91 -7.57 -1.82
N GLY A 120 -10.57 -6.78 -2.83
CA GLY A 120 -11.50 -5.85 -3.50
C GLY A 120 -11.88 -4.62 -2.67
N ALA A 121 -11.38 -4.47 -1.43
CA ALA A 121 -11.82 -3.42 -0.50
C ALA A 121 -10.65 -2.71 0.20
N GLY A 122 -10.82 -1.41 0.47
CA GLY A 122 -9.92 -0.63 1.32
C GLY A 122 -10.17 -0.85 2.82
N PRO A 123 -9.35 -0.22 3.69
CA PRO A 123 -9.69 -0.10 5.10
C PRO A 123 -10.91 0.82 5.29
N SER A 124 -11.60 0.71 6.43
CA SER A 124 -12.73 1.60 6.75
C SER A 124 -12.28 3.04 6.99
N GLU A 125 -13.19 4.00 6.81
CA GLU A 125 -12.89 5.42 7.06
C GLU A 125 -12.50 5.68 8.51
N THR A 126 -13.22 5.08 9.47
CA THR A 126 -12.89 5.18 10.90
C THR A 126 -11.47 4.71 11.16
N TRP A 127 -11.02 3.65 10.49
CA TRP A 127 -9.66 3.14 10.61
C TRP A 127 -8.64 4.12 10.02
N LEU A 128 -8.92 4.70 8.85
CA LEU A 128 -8.03 5.68 8.19
C LEU A 128 -7.85 6.94 9.03
N LEU A 129 -8.95 7.49 9.55
CA LEU A 129 -8.94 8.68 10.39
C LEU A 129 -8.22 8.42 11.71
N ALA A 130 -8.47 7.27 12.35
CA ALA A 130 -7.76 6.87 13.56
C ALA A 130 -6.26 6.70 13.31
N MET A 131 -5.87 6.13 12.18
CA MET A 131 -4.47 6.01 11.78
C MET A 131 -3.83 7.39 11.60
N ALA A 132 -4.47 8.28 10.85
CA ALA A 132 -3.92 9.59 10.56
C ALA A 132 -3.73 10.47 11.80
N ALA A 133 -4.59 10.32 12.81
CA ALA A 133 -4.51 11.07 14.06
C ALA A 133 -3.32 10.68 14.97
N GLN A 134 -2.61 9.56 14.70
CA GLN A 134 -1.57 9.08 15.61
C GLN A 134 -0.30 9.93 15.60
N ALA A 135 0.24 10.25 14.43
CA ALA A 135 1.42 11.09 14.27
C ALA A 135 1.60 11.52 12.79
N PRO A 136 2.47 12.51 12.48
CA PRO A 136 2.68 12.97 11.11
C PRO A 136 3.07 11.87 10.10
N LEU A 137 3.89 10.90 10.52
CA LEU A 137 4.24 9.75 9.67
C LEU A 137 3.02 8.87 9.37
N TRP A 138 2.19 8.59 10.38
CA TRP A 138 0.98 7.79 10.24
C TRP A 138 -0.09 8.50 9.40
N HIS A 139 -0.16 9.83 9.45
CA HIS A 139 -0.98 10.64 8.55
C HIS A 139 -0.57 10.45 7.08
N ARG A 140 0.74 10.49 6.78
CA ARG A 140 1.24 10.20 5.43
C ARG A 140 0.93 8.76 4.99
N TYR A 141 1.09 7.78 5.88
CA TYR A 141 0.74 6.40 5.58
C TYR A 141 -0.76 6.22 5.30
N ALA A 142 -1.64 6.78 6.12
CA ALA A 142 -3.08 6.74 5.89
C ALA A 142 -3.45 7.35 4.52
N ALA A 143 -2.84 8.49 4.18
CA ALA A 143 -3.05 9.15 2.90
C ALA A 143 -2.60 8.29 1.71
N VAL A 144 -1.39 7.71 1.73
CA VAL A 144 -0.98 6.85 0.61
C VAL A 144 -1.79 5.57 0.51
N ILE A 145 -2.23 5.00 1.64
CA ILE A 145 -3.10 3.81 1.65
C ILE A 145 -4.43 4.13 0.97
N VAL A 146 -5.11 5.22 1.34
CA VAL A 146 -6.38 5.58 0.69
C VAL A 146 -6.19 5.93 -0.78
N MET A 147 -5.09 6.61 -1.14
CA MET A 147 -4.79 6.97 -2.53
C MET A 147 -4.54 5.77 -3.46
N THR A 148 -4.32 4.55 -2.94
CA THR A 148 -4.28 3.32 -3.73
C THR A 148 -5.67 2.89 -4.26
N GLY A 149 -6.73 3.40 -3.66
CA GLY A 149 -8.13 3.19 -4.06
C GLY A 149 -8.71 4.35 -4.86
N PRO A 150 -9.89 4.13 -5.45
CA PRO A 150 -10.66 5.21 -6.05
C PRO A 150 -11.17 6.21 -4.99
N PRO A 151 -11.22 7.52 -5.30
CA PRO A 151 -11.66 8.56 -4.38
C PRO A 151 -13.13 8.46 -3.95
N GLU A 152 -13.98 7.88 -4.77
CA GLU A 152 -15.40 7.66 -4.50
C GLU A 152 -15.67 6.56 -3.45
N ASP A 153 -14.66 5.75 -3.09
CA ASP A 153 -14.79 4.74 -2.02
C ASP A 153 -14.92 5.36 -0.62
N VAL A 154 -14.64 6.66 -0.46
CA VAL A 154 -14.54 7.33 0.85
C VAL A 154 -15.24 8.68 0.88
N GLY A 155 -15.75 9.03 2.05
CA GLY A 155 -16.47 10.27 2.31
C GLY A 155 -15.57 11.50 2.57
N PRO A 156 -16.18 12.69 2.72
CA PRO A 156 -15.49 13.98 2.76
C PRO A 156 -14.41 14.10 3.86
N ALA A 157 -14.63 13.50 5.03
CA ALA A 157 -13.66 13.55 6.11
C ALA A 157 -12.31 12.93 5.74
N VAL A 158 -12.32 11.87 4.91
CA VAL A 158 -11.10 11.23 4.41
C VAL A 158 -10.48 12.06 3.28
N HIS A 159 -11.29 12.74 2.46
CA HIS A 159 -10.79 13.71 1.49
C HIS A 159 -10.03 14.86 2.17
N ASP A 160 -10.61 15.45 3.22
CA ASP A 160 -9.97 16.50 4.02
C ASP A 160 -8.69 16.00 4.70
N MET A 161 -8.71 14.76 5.20
CA MET A 161 -7.51 14.10 5.75
C MET A 161 -6.41 13.99 4.69
N VAL A 162 -6.72 13.60 3.45
CA VAL A 162 -5.74 13.52 2.36
C VAL A 162 -5.23 14.92 1.98
N ALA A 163 -6.12 15.90 1.86
CA ALA A 163 -5.78 17.28 1.50
C ALA A 163 -4.84 17.95 2.52
N SER A 164 -5.03 17.66 3.81
CA SER A 164 -4.27 18.27 4.92
C SER A 164 -2.87 17.70 5.17
N VAL A 165 -2.46 16.65 4.44
CA VAL A 165 -1.13 16.05 4.63
C VAL A 165 -0.03 17.06 4.33
N ASP A 166 0.91 17.22 5.25
CA ASP A 166 2.13 17.98 4.98
C ASP A 166 3.01 17.21 3.98
N ALA A 167 3.17 17.77 2.78
CA ALA A 167 3.83 17.10 1.67
C ALA A 167 5.30 17.51 1.62
N THR A 168 6.19 16.52 1.80
CA THR A 168 7.63 16.76 1.74
C THR A 168 8.20 16.67 0.32
N SER A 169 7.39 16.28 -0.67
CA SER A 169 7.83 16.15 -2.06
C SER A 169 6.76 16.60 -3.06
N ARG A 170 7.22 17.27 -4.13
CA ARG A 170 6.38 17.70 -5.27
C ARG A 170 5.69 16.54 -5.98
N MET A 171 6.23 15.33 -5.88
CA MET A 171 5.61 14.15 -6.48
C MET A 171 4.35 13.73 -5.70
N PHE A 172 4.48 13.63 -4.38
CA PHE A 172 3.38 13.32 -3.50
C PHE A 172 2.24 14.34 -3.69
N GLU A 173 2.59 15.63 -3.78
CA GLU A 173 1.63 16.71 -4.07
C GLU A 173 0.85 16.44 -5.35
N ARG A 174 1.53 16.16 -6.47
CA ARG A 174 0.85 15.87 -7.74
C ARG A 174 -0.04 14.65 -7.69
N LEU A 175 0.38 13.59 -6.99
CA LEU A 175 -0.42 12.38 -6.85
C LEU A 175 -1.68 12.64 -6.03
N ARG A 176 -1.54 13.41 -4.95
CA ARG A 176 -2.65 13.86 -4.12
C ARG A 176 -3.62 14.74 -4.91
N GLU A 177 -3.11 15.74 -5.62
CA GLU A 177 -3.90 16.64 -6.46
C GLU A 177 -4.73 15.86 -7.46
N ARG A 178 -4.11 14.95 -8.23
CA ARG A 178 -4.84 14.09 -9.18
C ARG A 178 -5.86 13.19 -8.51
N TRP A 179 -5.56 12.67 -7.33
CA TRP A 179 -6.50 11.82 -6.60
C TRP A 179 -7.72 12.63 -6.14
N LEU A 180 -7.52 13.88 -5.69
CA LEU A 180 -8.58 14.80 -5.27
C LEU A 180 -9.37 15.35 -6.46
N GLU A 181 -8.74 15.65 -7.60
CA GLU A 181 -9.41 16.11 -8.83
C GLU A 181 -10.46 15.09 -9.31
N ARG A 182 -10.09 13.80 -9.30
CA ARG A 182 -11.02 12.71 -9.66
C ARG A 182 -12.26 12.65 -8.77
N HIS A 183 -12.18 13.10 -7.52
CA HIS A 183 -13.34 13.18 -6.63
C HIS A 183 -14.31 14.28 -7.07
N VAL A 184 -13.78 15.45 -7.44
CA VAL A 184 -14.58 16.60 -7.87
C VAL A 184 -15.33 16.27 -9.16
N ASP A 185 -14.66 15.63 -10.11
CA ASP A 185 -15.28 15.23 -11.38
C ASP A 185 -16.38 14.17 -11.20
N ALA A 186 -16.19 13.23 -10.27
CA ALA A 186 -17.20 12.21 -9.94
C ALA A 186 -18.45 12.79 -9.23
N GLY A 187 -18.31 13.90 -8.52
CA GLY A 187 -19.43 14.61 -7.90
C GLY A 187 -20.20 15.54 -8.84
N ALA A 188 -19.65 15.83 -10.03
CA ALA A 188 -20.24 16.73 -11.03
C ALA A 188 -20.99 16.01 -12.16
N ALA A 189 -20.91 14.68 -12.22
CA ALA A 189 -21.59 13.80 -13.19
C ALA A 189 -22.84 13.15 -12.58
#